data_AF-A0A9Q0PS77-F1
#
_entry.id   AF-A0A9Q0PS77-F1
#
_cell.length_a   1.000
_cell.length_b   1.000
_cell.length_c   1.000
_cell.angle_alpha   90.00
_cell.angle_beta   90.00
_cell.angle_gamma   90.00
#
_symmetry.space_group_name_H-M   'P 1'
#
loop_
_entity.id
_entity.type
_entity.pdbx_description
1 polymer ?
#
loop_
_entity_poly.entity_id
_entity_poly.type
_entity_poly.pdbx_seq_one_letter_code
_entity_poly.pdbx_strand_id
1 'polypeptide(L)'
;MASCSHWWHAPVYFIASAVLAFIAISTALNSPPSKATRPTRPLSNHISLNASRTLRESGFNIMATLLLISPEMFFSSPNTTIFAIKDSSLVNTSIPPWFLKNLLKYHTSPMKLSMEDVFKKPQGQLLPNTC
;
A
#
# COMPACT_ATOMS: atom_id res chain seq x y z
N MET A 1 -33.32 -31.87 -29.07
CA MET A 1 -32.26 -32.48 -28.22
C MET A 1 -30.93 -32.28 -28.94
N ALA A 2 -29.95 -31.66 -28.27
CA ALA A 2 -28.49 -31.81 -28.44
C ALA A 2 -27.79 -30.50 -28.03
N SER A 3 -27.47 -30.37 -26.74
CA SER A 3 -26.56 -29.37 -26.21
C SER A 3 -25.14 -29.93 -26.32
N CYS A 4 -24.41 -29.53 -27.36
CA CYS A 4 -23.06 -30.02 -27.62
C CYS A 4 -22.02 -29.19 -26.87
N SER A 5 -21.70 -29.67 -25.66
CA SER A 5 -20.34 -29.90 -25.14
C SER A 5 -19.28 -28.79 -25.32
N HIS A 6 -19.25 -27.86 -24.37
CA HIS A 6 -18.14 -26.92 -24.13
C HIS A 6 -16.91 -27.59 -23.46
N TRP A 7 -16.80 -28.92 -23.51
CA TRP A 7 -15.80 -29.72 -22.75
C TRP A 7 -14.43 -29.80 -23.42
N TRP A 8 -14.29 -29.38 -24.67
CA TRP A 8 -13.01 -29.46 -25.39
C TRP A 8 -12.00 -28.40 -24.95
N HIS A 9 -12.44 -27.39 -24.19
CA HIS A 9 -11.55 -26.37 -23.62
C HIS A 9 -10.87 -26.82 -22.32
N ALA A 10 -11.38 -27.85 -21.64
CA ALA A 10 -10.81 -28.30 -20.37
C ALA A 10 -9.33 -28.76 -20.48
N PRO A 11 -8.92 -29.52 -21.51
CA PRO A 11 -7.51 -29.83 -21.73
C PRO A 11 -6.67 -28.58 -21.99
N VAL A 12 -7.19 -27.61 -22.75
CA VAL A 12 -6.47 -26.38 -23.09
C VAL A 12 -6.18 -25.55 -21.84
N TYR A 13 -7.17 -25.38 -20.95
CA TYR A 13 -6.97 -24.67 -19.70
C TYR A 13 -6.03 -25.40 -18.75
N PHE A 14 -6.08 -26.74 -18.72
CA PHE A 14 -5.16 -27.53 -17.92
C PHE A 14 -3.71 -27.36 -18.37
N ILE A 15 -3.45 -27.43 -19.69
CA ILE A 15 -2.12 -27.20 -20.25
C ILE A 15 -1.65 -25.76 -20.00
N ALA A 16 -2.50 -24.75 -20.22
CA ALA A 16 -2.15 -23.36 -19.95
C ALA A 16 -1.81 -23.14 -18.46
N SER A 17 -2.56 -23.76 -17.55
CA SER A 17 -2.28 -23.71 -16.11
C SER A 17 -0.96 -24.40 -15.75
N ALA A 18 -0.67 -25.56 -16.34
CA ALA A 18 0.57 -26.29 -16.09
C ALA A 18 1.80 -25.52 -16.59
N VAL A 19 1.70 -24.91 -17.78
CA VAL A 19 2.76 -24.04 -18.34
C VAL A 19 3.01 -22.83 -17.43
N LEU A 20 1.95 -22.16 -16.97
CA LEU A 20 2.07 -21.00 -16.10
C LEU A 20 2.69 -21.37 -14.75
N ALA A 21 2.30 -22.51 -14.17
CA ALA A 21 2.88 -23.03 -12.93
C ALA A 21 4.36 -23.37 -13.11
N PHE A 22 4.74 -24.00 -14.22
CA PHE A 22 6.12 -24.33 -14.51
C PHE A 22 6.98 -23.05 -14.64
N ILE A 23 6.51 -22.05 -15.39
CA ILE A 23 7.20 -20.76 -15.53
C ILE A 23 7.37 -20.11 -14.15
N ALA A 24 6.33 -20.08 -13.31
CA ALA A 24 6.41 -19.50 -11.96
C ALA A 24 7.45 -20.22 -11.07
N ILE A 25 7.49 -21.55 -11.11
CA ILE A 25 8.44 -22.34 -10.31
C ILE A 25 9.87 -22.17 -10.84
N SER A 26 10.06 -22.27 -12.17
CA SER A 26 11.38 -22.15 -12.79
C SER A 26 11.97 -20.74 -12.63
N THR A 27 11.14 -19.70 -12.67
CA THR A 27 11.60 -18.32 -12.42
C THR A 27 11.98 -18.10 -10.96
N ALA A 28 11.26 -18.70 -10.01
CA ALA A 28 11.61 -18.65 -8.59
C ALA A 28 12.91 -19.41 -8.25
N LEU A 29 13.19 -20.52 -8.93
CA LEU A 29 14.38 -21.33 -8.69
C LEU A 29 15.65 -20.77 -9.36
N ASN A 30 15.51 -20.16 -10.55
CA ASN A 30 16.65 -19.61 -11.30
C ASN A 30 16.92 -18.13 -11.00
N SER A 31 16.08 -17.47 -10.18
CA SER A 31 16.42 -16.14 -9.70
C SER A 31 17.66 -16.27 -8.80
N PRO A 32 18.77 -15.56 -9.10
CA PRO A 32 19.90 -15.51 -8.18
C PRO A 32 19.37 -15.05 -6.81
N PRO A 33 20.03 -15.41 -5.68
CA PRO A 33 19.73 -14.82 -4.40
C PRO A 33 20.15 -13.36 -4.48
N SER A 34 19.34 -12.52 -5.14
CA SER A 34 19.34 -11.11 -4.89
C SER A 34 19.16 -11.00 -3.38
N LYS A 35 19.90 -10.10 -2.75
CA LYS A 35 19.58 -9.63 -1.40
C LYS A 35 18.23 -8.91 -1.47
N ALA A 36 17.17 -9.65 -1.79
CA ALA A 36 15.81 -9.25 -1.60
C ALA A 36 15.65 -9.27 -0.09
N THR A 37 15.83 -8.09 0.50
CA THR A 37 15.20 -7.70 1.75
C THR A 37 13.91 -8.49 1.89
N ARG A 38 13.90 -9.46 2.81
CA ARG A 38 12.76 -10.25 3.23
C ARG A 38 11.53 -9.33 3.20
N PRO A 39 10.44 -9.68 2.50
CA PRO A 39 9.35 -8.73 2.31
C PRO A 39 8.89 -8.25 3.68
N THR A 40 8.99 -6.96 3.93
CA THR A 40 8.54 -6.24 5.14
C THR A 40 7.00 -6.35 5.33
N ARG A 41 6.32 -7.18 4.54
CA ARG A 41 4.87 -7.40 4.53
C ARG A 41 4.28 -7.80 5.88
N PRO A 42 4.80 -8.76 6.67
CA PRO A 42 4.15 -9.13 7.91
C PRO A 42 4.23 -8.02 8.97
N LEU A 43 5.32 -7.24 8.98
CA LEU A 43 5.49 -6.11 9.90
C LEU A 43 4.67 -4.89 9.46
N SER A 44 4.69 -4.57 8.16
CA SER A 44 3.88 -3.51 7.54
C SER A 44 2.38 -3.76 7.77
N ASN A 45 1.91 -5.00 7.62
CA ASN A 45 0.51 -5.37 7.81
C ASN A 45 0.06 -5.20 9.27
N HIS A 46 0.88 -5.55 10.26
CA HIS A 46 0.51 -5.37 11.66
C HIS A 46 0.48 -3.89 12.07
N ILE A 47 1.46 -3.11 11.60
CA ILE A 47 1.51 -1.66 11.84
C ILE A 47 0.33 -0.96 11.16
N SER A 48 0.03 -1.31 9.90
CA SER A 48 -1.08 -0.73 9.15
C SER A 48 -2.45 -1.10 9.75
N LEU A 49 -2.62 -2.32 10.29
CA LEU A 49 -3.85 -2.71 10.99
C LEU A 49 -4.08 -1.91 12.27
N ASN A 50 -3.06 -1.74 13.11
CA ASN A 50 -3.19 -0.97 14.34
C ASN A 50 -3.38 0.54 14.07
N ALA A 51 -2.62 1.09 13.12
CA ALA A 51 -2.74 2.47 12.72
C ALA A 51 -4.10 2.76 12.05
N SER A 52 -4.58 1.87 11.17
CA SER A 52 -5.90 2.03 10.55
C SER A 52 -7.05 1.95 11.56
N ARG A 53 -6.95 1.09 12.58
CA ARG A 53 -7.91 1.06 13.69
C ARG A 53 -7.95 2.41 14.42
N THR A 54 -6.79 2.91 14.83
CA THR A 54 -6.67 4.20 15.54
C THR A 54 -7.24 5.36 14.72
N LEU A 55 -6.97 5.36 13.40
CA LEU A 55 -7.51 6.36 12.48
C LEU A 55 -9.04 6.28 12.37
N ARG A 56 -9.63 5.08 12.29
CA ARG A 56 -11.11 4.91 12.25
C ARG A 56 -11.76 5.38 13.54
N GLU A 57 -11.19 5.02 14.69
CA GLU A 57 -11.68 5.44 16.01
C GLU A 57 -11.66 6.97 16.15
N SER A 58 -10.73 7.63 15.46
CA SER A 58 -10.60 9.10 15.44
C SER A 58 -11.38 9.78 14.30
N GLY A 59 -12.17 9.03 13.51
CA GLY A 59 -13.01 9.56 12.43
C GLY A 59 -12.31 9.84 11.10
N PHE A 60 -11.12 9.29 10.86
CA PHE A 60 -10.36 9.37 9.60
C PHE A 60 -10.55 8.11 8.75
N ASN A 61 -11.78 7.83 8.32
CA ASN A 61 -12.15 6.56 7.68
C ASN A 61 -11.49 6.39 6.30
N ILE A 62 -11.35 7.47 5.53
CA ILE A 62 -10.75 7.41 4.20
C ILE A 62 -9.27 7.08 4.32
N MET A 63 -8.55 7.80 5.19
CA MET A 63 -7.12 7.55 5.45
C MET A 63 -6.89 6.14 6.00
N ALA A 64 -7.74 5.67 6.92
CA ALA A 64 -7.64 4.32 7.46
C ALA A 64 -7.82 3.23 6.38
N THR A 65 -8.80 3.42 5.50
CA THR A 65 -9.06 2.50 4.38
C THR A 65 -7.85 2.47 3.43
N LEU A 66 -7.34 3.64 3.05
CA LEU A 66 -6.17 3.76 2.17
C LEU A 66 -4.93 3.10 2.77
N LEU A 67 -4.70 3.28 4.07
CA LEU A 67 -3.58 2.67 4.79
C LEU A 67 -3.67 1.14 4.81
N LEU A 68 -4.89 0.60 4.89
CA LEU A 68 -5.14 -0.85 4.92
C LEU A 68 -4.97 -1.49 3.53
N ILE A 69 -5.56 -0.90 2.50
CA ILE A 69 -5.55 -1.46 1.14
C ILE A 69 -4.24 -1.20 0.40
N SER A 70 -3.50 -0.15 0.78
CA SER A 70 -2.29 0.29 0.10
C SER A 70 -1.29 0.94 1.06
N PRO A 71 -0.76 0.17 2.02
CA PRO A 71 0.25 0.64 2.97
C PRO A 71 1.51 1.20 2.28
N GLU A 72 1.86 0.66 1.11
CA GLU A 72 3.01 1.08 0.30
C GLU A 72 2.92 2.54 -0.18
N MET A 73 1.72 3.16 -0.16
CA MET A 73 1.56 4.58 -0.47
C MET A 73 2.00 5.50 0.68
N PHE A 74 2.12 4.97 1.89
CA PHE A 74 2.48 5.70 3.11
C PHE A 74 3.87 5.30 3.61
N PHE A 75 4.18 4.02 3.59
CA PHE A 75 5.41 3.50 4.19
C PHE A 75 6.53 3.37 3.16
N SER A 76 7.42 4.36 3.11
CA SER A 76 8.75 4.18 2.49
C SER A 76 9.79 3.62 3.46
N SER A 77 9.52 3.70 4.77
CA SER A 77 10.37 3.20 5.87
C SER A 77 9.48 2.71 7.02
N PRO A 78 10.00 1.90 7.97
CA PRO A 78 9.23 1.47 9.14
C PRO A 78 8.92 2.61 10.12
N ASN A 79 9.64 3.74 10.03
CA ASN A 79 9.50 4.89 10.92
C ASN A 79 8.97 6.08 10.13
N THR A 80 7.65 6.17 10.00
CA THR A 80 7.00 7.28 9.29
C THR A 80 5.99 7.98 10.18
N THR A 81 5.71 9.24 9.85
CA THR A 81 4.65 10.02 10.48
C THR A 81 3.63 10.39 9.41
N ILE A 82 2.37 10.03 9.63
CA ILE A 82 1.26 10.32 8.72
C ILE A 82 0.48 11.50 9.28
N PHE A 83 0.41 12.58 8.51
CA PHE A 83 -0.44 13.74 8.80
C PHE A 83 -1.83 13.50 8.22
N ALA A 84 -2.71 12.91 9.04
CA ALA A 84 -4.03 12.46 8.61
C ALA A 84 -4.90 13.61 8.07
N ILE A 85 -5.51 13.39 6.90
CA ILE A 85 -6.45 14.33 6.28
C ILE A 85 -7.86 13.95 6.71
N LYS A 86 -8.62 14.93 7.21
CA LYS A 86 -10.00 14.73 7.63
C LYS A 86 -10.89 14.33 6.44
N ASP A 87 -11.79 13.39 6.64
CA ASP A 87 -12.66 12.85 5.58
C ASP A 87 -13.44 13.96 4.84
N SER A 88 -13.93 14.97 5.57
CA SER A 88 -14.64 16.13 5.01
C SER A 88 -13.84 16.91 3.97
N SER A 89 -12.51 16.94 4.11
CA SER A 89 -11.61 17.64 3.19
C SER A 89 -11.32 16.83 1.92
N LEU A 90 -11.56 15.52 1.94
CA LEU A 90 -11.35 14.64 0.78
C LEU A 90 -12.63 14.49 -0.04
N VAL A 91 -13.79 14.30 0.61
CA VAL A 91 -15.07 14.08 -0.09
C VAL A 91 -15.53 15.27 -0.93
N ASN A 92 -15.16 16.49 -0.53
CA ASN A 92 -15.54 17.70 -1.26
C ASN A 92 -14.57 18.06 -2.40
N THR A 93 -13.57 17.21 -2.65
CA THR A 93 -12.53 17.48 -3.65
C THR A 93 -12.63 16.50 -4.80
N SER A 94 -12.61 17.01 -6.03
CA SER A 94 -12.51 16.21 -7.25
C SER A 94 -11.05 15.85 -7.52
N ILE A 95 -10.42 15.14 -6.58
CA ILE A 95 -9.02 14.69 -6.72
C ILE A 95 -8.96 13.51 -7.68
N PRO A 96 -8.22 13.60 -8.78
CA PRO A 96 -8.04 12.46 -9.65
C PRO A 96 -7.16 11.39 -8.97
N PRO A 97 -7.37 10.07 -9.24
CA PRO A 97 -6.66 9.00 -8.54
C PRO A 97 -5.13 9.09 -8.59
N TRP A 98 -4.57 9.59 -9.69
CA TRP A 98 -3.12 9.75 -9.84
C TRP A 98 -2.55 10.84 -8.93
N PHE A 99 -3.33 11.88 -8.63
CA PHE A 99 -2.91 12.98 -7.75
C PHE A 99 -3.01 12.58 -6.28
N LEU A 100 -3.95 11.70 -5.93
CA LEU A 100 -4.11 11.19 -4.56
C LEU A 100 -2.80 10.59 -4.04
N LYS A 101 -2.07 9.82 -4.85
CA LYS A 101 -0.78 9.26 -4.46
C LYS A 101 0.24 10.35 -4.09
N ASN A 102 0.31 11.42 -4.89
CA ASN A 102 1.22 12.54 -4.61
C ASN A 102 0.79 13.31 -3.37
N LEU A 103 -0.51 13.53 -3.19
CA LEU A 103 -1.06 14.15 -1.99
C LEU A 103 -0.66 13.36 -0.73
N LEU A 104 -0.85 12.04 -0.73
CA LEU A 104 -0.49 11.19 0.41
C LEU A 104 1.02 11.23 0.71
N LYS A 105 1.88 11.34 -0.31
CA LYS A 105 3.33 11.55 -0.11
C LYS A 105 3.62 12.86 0.62
N TYR A 106 2.97 13.97 0.24
CA TYR A 106 3.14 15.24 0.94
C TYR A 106 2.61 15.22 2.38
N HIS A 107 1.64 14.35 2.66
CA HIS A 107 1.10 14.13 4.00
C HIS A 107 1.85 13.06 4.80
N THR A 108 3.01 12.58 4.33
CA THR A 108 3.78 11.56 5.02
C THR A 108 5.24 11.96 5.14
N SER A 109 5.77 11.93 6.36
CA SER A 109 7.19 12.15 6.64
C SER A 109 7.92 10.81 6.78
N PRO A 110 9.13 10.65 6.21
CA PRO A 110 9.95 9.45 6.35
C PRO A 110 10.62 9.32 7.72
N MET A 111 10.33 10.24 8.65
CA MET A 111 10.82 10.23 10.02
C MET A 111 9.64 10.07 10.99
N LYS A 112 9.90 9.40 12.12
CA LYS A 112 8.99 9.38 13.26
C LYS A 112 9.15 10.70 14.03
N LEU A 113 8.10 11.51 14.03
CA LEU A 113 8.05 12.81 14.68
C LEU A 113 7.07 12.72 15.85
N SER A 114 7.51 13.16 17.03
CA SER A 114 6.61 13.42 18.15
C SER A 114 5.98 14.80 18.03
N MET A 115 4.92 15.05 18.80
CA MET A 115 4.35 16.40 18.89
C MET A 115 5.38 17.42 19.37
N GLU A 116 6.28 17.04 20.28
CA GLU A 116 7.37 17.90 20.76
C GLU A 116 8.34 18.28 19.64
N ASP A 117 8.69 17.34 18.76
CA ASP A 117 9.56 17.60 17.61
C ASP A 117 8.91 18.56 16.61
N VAL A 118 7.59 18.48 16.46
CA VAL A 118 6.80 19.38 15.62
C VAL A 118 6.72 20.77 16.25
N PHE A 119 6.49 20.87 17.56
CA PHE A 119 6.37 22.16 18.26
C PHE A 119 7.70 22.89 18.45
N LYS A 120 8.81 22.16 18.59
CA LYS A 120 10.15 22.77 18.70
C LYS A 120 10.65 23.35 17.38
N LYS A 121 10.00 23.04 16.25
CA LYS A 121 10.40 23.60 14.96
C LYS A 121 9.95 25.05 14.82
N PRO A 122 10.85 25.96 14.39
CA PRO A 122 10.46 27.33 14.09
C PRO A 122 9.46 27.35 12.94
N GLN A 123 8.51 28.29 13.01
CA GLN A 123 7.53 28.50 11.95
C GLN A 123 8.22 28.73 10.60
N GLY A 124 7.73 28.06 9.55
CA GLY A 124 8.30 28.13 8.20
C GLY A 124 9.43 27.13 7.92
N GLN A 125 9.85 26.32 8.91
CA GLN A 125 10.85 25.29 8.67
C GLN A 125 10.21 24.05 8.02
N LEU A 126 10.72 23.67 6.85
CA LEU A 126 10.25 22.50 6.11
C LEU A 126 10.49 21.21 6.91
N LEU A 127 9.49 20.34 6.94
CA LEU A 127 9.67 18.95 7.32
C LEU A 127 10.28 18.21 6.14
N PRO A 128 11.21 17.25 6.37
CA PRO A 128 11.60 16.35 5.32
C PRO A 128 10.35 15.59 4.87
N ASN A 129 9.89 15.89 3.65
CA ASN A 129 8.95 15.08 2.90
C ASN A 129 9.76 14.11 2.02
N THR A 130 9.15 13.00 1.64
CA THR A 130 9.77 12.08 0.67
C THR A 130 9.78 12.76 -0.71
N CYS A 131 10.97 13.02 -1.25
CA CYS A 131 11.15 13.44 -2.65
C CYS A 131 10.69 12.34 -3.63
#